data_AF-A0A1V5UG84-F1
#
_entry.id   AF-A0A1V5UG84-F1
#
_cell.length_a   1.000
_cell.length_b   1.000
_cell.length_c   1.000
_cell.angle_alpha   90.00
_cell.angle_beta   90.00
_cell.angle_gamma   90.00
#
_symmetry.space_group_name_H-M   'P 1'
#
loop_
_entity.id
_entity.type
_entity.pdbx_description
1 polymer ?
#
loop_
_entity_poly.entity_id
_entity_poly.type
_entity_poly.pdbx_seq_one_letter_code
_entity_poly.pdbx_strand_id
1 'polypeptide(L)'
;MNVKTFFKNYKNMLLLTLTVGVGCFNPLIGIIMCLILFWTSNATKLNFTDEEKMMLNIVFILLLIYLSVNVAYQYRYLPVEAPASEASL
;
A
#
# COMPACT_ATOMS: atom_id res chain seq x y z
N MET A 1 -1.96 -4.50 32.22
CA MET A 1 -2.03 -3.67 30.99
C MET A 1 -3.46 -3.18 30.82
N ASN A 2 -3.68 -1.89 30.56
CA ASN A 2 -5.02 -1.29 30.55
C ASN A 2 -5.78 -1.67 29.26
N VAL A 3 -7.02 -2.15 29.35
CA VAL A 3 -7.79 -2.72 28.21
C VAL A 3 -7.95 -1.72 27.06
N LYS A 4 -8.09 -0.43 27.38
CA LYS A 4 -8.17 0.66 26.39
C LYS A 4 -6.90 0.79 25.54
N THR A 5 -5.72 0.57 26.15
CA THR A 5 -4.43 0.63 25.45
C THR A 5 -4.26 -0.59 24.54
N PHE A 6 -4.70 -1.76 24.99
CA PHE A 6 -4.66 -2.99 24.20
C PHE A 6 -5.51 -2.88 22.92
N PHE A 7 -6.77 -2.46 23.04
CA PHE A 7 -7.65 -2.27 21.87
C PHE A 7 -7.12 -1.23 20.89
N LYS A 8 -6.49 -0.17 21.40
CA LYS A 8 -5.89 0.88 20.58
C LYS A 8 -4.72 0.35 19.74
N ASN A 9 -3.78 -0.36 20.36
CA ASN A 9 -2.64 -0.95 19.65
C ASN A 9 -3.08 -2.04 18.67
N TYR A 10 -4.09 -2.84 19.05
CA TYR A 10 -4.65 -3.85 18.16
C TYR A 10 -5.28 -3.23 16.89
N LYS A 11 -6.00 -2.11 17.03
CA LYS A 11 -6.56 -1.37 15.89
C LYS A 11 -5.47 -0.85 14.95
N ASN A 12 -4.39 -0.30 15.51
CA ASN A 12 -3.26 0.22 14.74
C ASN A 12 -2.59 -0.88 13.89
N MET A 13 -2.33 -2.05 14.49
CA MET A 13 -1.81 -3.22 13.77
C MET A 13 -2.76 -3.74 12.69
N LEU A 14 -4.07 -3.75 12.98
CA LEU A 14 -5.08 -4.14 11.99
C LEU A 14 -5.06 -3.23 10.76
N LEU A 15 -4.95 -1.91 10.96
CA LEU A 15 -4.87 -0.93 9.87
C LEU A 15 -3.60 -1.12 9.02
N LEU A 16 -2.46 -1.40 9.67
CA LEU A 16 -1.22 -1.71 8.96
C LEU A 16 -1.36 -2.98 8.12
N THR A 17 -1.92 -4.04 8.70
CA THR A 17 -2.13 -5.32 8.00
C THR A 17 -3.08 -5.17 6.82
N LEU A 18 -4.18 -4.40 6.98
CA LEU A 18 -5.11 -4.06 5.91
C LEU A 18 -4.42 -3.29 4.78
N THR A 19 -3.57 -2.33 5.13
CA THR A 19 -2.82 -1.52 4.15
C THR A 19 -1.89 -2.39 3.31
N VAL A 20 -1.18 -3.33 3.95
CA VAL A 20 -0.34 -4.32 3.25
C VAL A 20 -1.20 -5.22 2.37
N GLY A 21 -2.30 -5.76 2.91
CA GLY A 21 -3.18 -6.66 2.19
C GLY A 21 -3.75 -6.01 0.92
N VAL A 22 -4.32 -4.81 1.03
CA VAL A 22 -4.85 -4.05 -0.12
C VAL A 22 -3.73 -3.67 -1.09
N GLY A 23 -2.56 -3.27 -0.58
CA GLY A 23 -1.39 -2.92 -1.38
C GLY A 23 -0.82 -4.06 -2.21
N CYS A 24 -0.93 -5.31 -1.75
CA CYS A 24 -0.55 -6.49 -2.53
C CYS A 24 -1.43 -6.67 -3.77
N PHE A 25 -2.75 -6.42 -3.67
CA PHE A 25 -3.67 -6.48 -4.80
C PHE A 25 -3.50 -5.28 -5.74
N ASN A 26 -3.33 -4.09 -5.18
CA ASN A 26 -3.12 -2.88 -5.95
C ASN A 26 -2.13 -1.94 -5.23
N PRO A 27 -0.89 -1.82 -5.72
CA PRO A 27 0.15 -1.04 -5.04
C PRO A 27 -0.23 0.44 -4.90
N LEU A 28 -0.92 1.03 -5.87
CA LEU A 28 -1.35 2.44 -5.80
C LEU A 28 -2.32 2.68 -4.65
N ILE A 29 -3.30 1.81 -4.47
CA ILE A 29 -4.27 1.93 -3.36
C ILE A 29 -3.55 1.75 -2.03
N GLY A 30 -2.63 0.78 -1.92
CA GLY A 30 -1.79 0.60 -0.74
C GLY A 30 -0.98 1.86 -0.38
N ILE A 31 -0.35 2.50 -1.37
CA ILE A 31 0.42 3.74 -1.20
C ILE A 31 -0.48 4.86 -0.66
N ILE A 32 -1.67 5.03 -1.23
CA ILE A 32 -2.65 6.04 -0.78
C ILE A 32 -3.03 5.79 0.69
N MET A 33 -3.32 4.54 1.06
CA MET A 33 -3.64 4.20 2.45
C MET A 33 -2.47 4.48 3.40
N CYS A 34 -1.24 4.16 3.01
CA CYS A 34 -0.04 4.52 3.78
C CYS A 34 0.07 6.03 4.01
N LEU A 35 -0.17 6.86 2.98
CA LEU A 35 -0.15 8.32 3.10
C LEU A 35 -1.25 8.84 4.05
N ILE A 36 -2.46 8.27 3.96
CA ILE A 36 -3.56 8.59 4.89
C ILE A 36 -3.17 8.25 6.32
N LEU A 37 -2.57 7.08 6.55
CA LEU A 37 -2.09 6.65 7.87
C LEU A 37 -0.99 7.58 8.41
N PHE A 38 -0.05 8.01 7.56
CA PHE A 38 0.97 9.01 7.92
C PHE A 38 0.36 10.34 8.34
N TRP A 39 -0.61 10.84 7.57
CA TRP A 39 -1.24 12.12 7.86
C TRP A 39 -2.07 12.05 9.14
N THR A 40 -2.83 10.97 9.31
CA THR A 40 -3.67 10.75 10.49
C THR A 40 -2.87 10.44 11.76
N SER A 41 -1.68 9.87 11.63
CA SER A 41 -0.76 9.70 12.77
C SER A 41 -0.19 11.01 13.26
N ASN A 42 0.16 11.92 12.33
CA ASN A 42 0.69 13.24 12.68
C ASN A 42 -0.40 14.17 13.22
N ALA A 43 -1.64 14.02 12.76
CA ALA A 43 -2.79 14.81 13.23
C ALA A 43 -3.31 14.41 14.63
N THR A 44 -2.54 13.67 15.44
CA THR A 44 -2.90 13.17 16.79
C THR A 44 -4.14 12.27 16.87
N LYS A 45 -4.66 11.78 15.73
CA LYS A 45 -5.85 10.89 15.69
C LYS A 45 -5.47 9.41 15.85
N LEU A 46 -4.28 9.02 15.40
CA LEU A 46 -3.70 7.70 15.60
C LEU A 46 -2.36 7.85 16.33
N ASN A 47 -2.28 7.40 17.59
CA ASN A 47 -0.99 7.36 18.28
C ASN A 47 -0.30 6.05 17.91
N PHE A 48 0.40 6.04 16.77
CA PHE A 48 1.33 4.96 16.46
C PHE A 48 2.55 5.03 17.39
N THR A 49 3.03 3.89 17.84
CA THR A 49 4.35 3.77 18.46
C THR A 49 5.45 4.05 17.43
N ASP A 50 6.68 4.29 17.88
CA ASP A 50 7.80 4.53 16.95
C ASP A 50 8.12 3.27 16.10
N GLU A 51 7.90 2.09 16.67
CA GLU A 51 7.97 0.80 15.97
C GLU A 51 6.91 0.70 14.86
N GLU A 52 5.66 1.07 15.15
CA GLU A 52 4.56 1.06 14.17
C GLU A 52 4.81 2.07 13.04
N LYS A 53 5.37 3.25 13.34
CA LYS A 53 5.79 4.23 12.32
C LYS A 53 6.93 3.68 11.46
N MET A 54 7.89 2.99 12.06
CA MET A 54 8.97 2.32 11.33
C MET A 54 8.40 1.24 10.39
N MET A 55 7.46 0.41 10.87
CA MET A 55 6.77 -0.56 10.01
C MET A 55 6.00 0.13 8.88
N LEU A 56 5.28 1.22 9.15
CA LEU A 56 4.55 1.98 8.12
C LEU A 56 5.50 2.50 7.03
N ASN A 57 6.67 3.02 7.41
CA ASN A 57 7.72 3.45 6.47
C ASN A 57 8.24 2.28 5.61
N ILE A 58 8.53 1.13 6.24
CA ILE A 58 9.00 -0.06 5.52
C ILE A 58 7.96 -0.52 4.51
N VAL A 59 6.69 -0.62 4.93
CA VAL A 59 5.58 -0.99 4.04
C VAL A 59 5.46 -0.01 2.87
N PHE A 60 5.56 1.29 3.13
CA PHE A 60 5.51 2.31 2.10
C PHE A 60 6.62 2.13 1.05
N ILE A 61 7.87 1.91 1.49
CA ILE A 61 9.00 1.67 0.59
C ILE A 61 8.78 0.38 -0.24
N LEU A 62 8.33 -0.70 0.39
CA LEU A 62 8.04 -1.96 -0.31
C LEU A 62 6.95 -1.79 -1.37
N LEU A 63 5.91 -1.01 -1.08
CA LEU A 63 4.85 -0.72 -2.04
C LEU A 63 5.34 0.13 -3.22
N LEU A 64 6.25 1.08 -2.98
CA LEU A 64 6.88 1.85 -4.05
C LEU A 64 7.74 0.95 -4.96
N ILE A 65 8.56 0.08 -4.36
CA ILE A 65 9.35 -0.90 -5.11
C ILE A 65 8.42 -1.80 -5.94
N TYR A 66 7.37 -2.33 -5.33
CA TYR A 66 6.39 -3.17 -6.01
C TYR A 66 5.71 -2.43 -7.17
N LEU A 67 5.30 -1.18 -6.98
CA LEU A 67 4.75 -0.34 -8.04
C LEU A 67 5.76 -0.15 -9.18
N SER A 68 7.01 0.19 -8.87
CA SER A 68 8.05 0.39 -9.88
C SER A 68 8.33 -0.88 -10.68
N VAL A 69 8.39 -2.04 -10.02
CA VAL A 69 8.56 -3.34 -10.69
C VAL A 69 7.34 -3.66 -11.56
N ASN A 70 6.12 -3.43 -11.07
CA ASN A 70 4.90 -3.69 -11.80
C ASN A 70 4.81 -2.80 -13.07
N VAL A 71 5.07 -1.50 -12.93
CA VAL A 71 5.13 -0.56 -14.06
C VAL A 71 6.22 -0.96 -15.05
N ALA A 72 7.44 -1.28 -14.59
CA ALA A 72 8.52 -1.72 -15.47
C ALA A 72 8.18 -3.03 -16.21
N TYR A 73 7.50 -3.96 -15.53
CA TYR A 73 7.02 -5.20 -16.13
C TYR A 73 5.96 -4.91 -17.21
N GLN A 74 4.99 -4.04 -16.93
CA GLN A 74 4.00 -3.62 -17.92
C GLN A 74 4.64 -2.92 -19.12
N TYR A 75 5.63 -2.05 -18.92
CA TYR A 75 6.33 -1.41 -20.04
C TYR A 75 7.12 -2.40 -20.90
N ARG A 76 7.73 -3.42 -20.28
CA ARG A 76 8.55 -4.43 -20.98
C ARG A 76 7.72 -5.49 -21.70
N TYR A 77 6.56 -5.83 -21.16
CA TYR A 77 5.67 -6.86 -21.68
C TYR A 77 4.31 -6.30 -22.07
N LEU A 78 4.25 -5.02 -22.46
CA LEU A 78 3.06 -4.44 -23.07
C LEU A 78 2.66 -5.41 -24.18
N PRO A 79 1.43 -5.99 -24.13
CA PRO A 79 0.96 -6.78 -25.23
C PRO A 79 1.04 -5.85 -26.43
N VAL A 80 1.92 -6.19 -27.37
CA VAL A 80 1.89 -5.60 -28.71
C VAL A 80 0.45 -5.78 -29.12
N GLU A 81 -0.33 -4.69 -29.19
CA GLU A 81 -1.64 -4.75 -29.80
C GLU A 81 -1.40 -5.46 -31.11
N ALA A 82 -1.99 -6.66 -31.26
CA ALA A 82 -1.90 -7.36 -32.52
C ALA A 82 -2.33 -6.31 -33.56
N PRO A 83 -1.49 -5.99 -34.56
CA PRO A 83 -1.90 -5.03 -35.57
C PRO A 83 -3.26 -5.49 -36.04
N ALA A 84 -4.21 -4.56 -36.11
CA ALA A 84 -5.54 -4.80 -36.65
C ALA A 84 -5.38 -5.24 -38.12
N SER A 85 -4.99 -6.50 -38.30
CA SER A 85 -4.79 -7.15 -39.57
C SER A 85 -6.18 -7.54 -40.02
N GLU A 86 -6.75 -6.67 -40.85
CA GLU A 86 -7.50 -7.11 -42.02
C GLU A 86 -8.58 -8.16 -41.73
N ALA A 87 -9.66 -7.75 -41.07
CA ALA A 87 -10.96 -8.40 -41.24
C ALA A 87 -11.92 -7.44 -41.96
N SER A 88 -11.41 -6.84 -43.03
CA SER A 88 -12.19 -6.32 -44.15
C SER A 88 -12.14 -7.37 -45.26
N LEU A 89 -12.90 -8.45 -45.13
CA LEU A 89 -13.28 -9.36 -46.22
C LEU A 89 -14.65 -9.97 -45.90
#